data_AF-A0A7K9P850-F1
#
_entry.id   AF-A0A7K9P850-F1
#
_cell.length_a   1.000
_cell.length_b   1.000
_cell.length_c   1.000
_cell.angle_alpha   90.00
_cell.angle_beta   90.00
_cell.angle_gamma   90.00
#
_symmetry.space_group_name_H-M   'P 1'
#
loop_
_entity.id
_entity.type
_entity.pdbx_description
1 polymer ?
#
loop_
_entity_poly.entity_id
_entity_poly.type
_entity_poly.pdbx_seq_one_letter_code
_entity_poly.pdbx_strand_id
1 'polypeptide(L)'
;LGEGLGAKETPQQRFQRLQHEVQELLRDVEQIQSSVKESGAEEELTPMALARQVEVLKQQLLSSHLEKVLGPGAAVDFADPEGALAKRLLQQLEVAKCSKVTPGKGPARAAPPAGDAVTFELYWR
;
A
#
# COMPACT_ATOMS: atom_id res chain seq x y z
N LEU A 1 31.55 35.25 4.94
CA LEU A 1 31.23 35.65 3.55
C LEU A 1 30.25 34.62 3.00
N GLY A 2 28.96 34.98 2.88
CA GLY A 2 28.02 34.21 2.06
C GLY A 2 26.75 33.64 2.69
N GLU A 3 26.19 34.21 3.77
CA GLU A 3 24.77 34.00 4.08
C GLU A 3 23.95 35.00 3.27
N GLY A 4 23.29 34.52 2.21
CA GLY A 4 22.54 35.33 1.26
C GLY A 4 21.23 34.66 0.89
N LEU A 5 20.26 34.71 1.81
CA LEU A 5 18.83 34.54 1.55
C LEU A 5 18.41 35.54 0.45
N GLY A 6 18.32 35.13 -0.81
CA GLY A 6 17.71 35.98 -1.85
C GLY A 6 18.06 35.74 -3.32
N ALA A 7 19.10 34.96 -3.66
CA ALA A 7 19.40 34.64 -5.07
C ALA A 7 19.19 33.14 -5.31
N LYS A 8 18.47 32.77 -6.39
CA LYS A 8 18.43 31.37 -6.85
C LYS A 8 19.89 30.93 -7.08
N GLU A 9 20.32 29.89 -6.38
CA GLU A 9 21.67 29.33 -6.51
C GLU A 9 21.99 29.07 -7.98
N THR A 10 23.17 29.48 -8.44
CA THR A 10 23.62 29.07 -9.77
C THR A 10 23.83 27.54 -9.79
N PRO A 11 23.66 26.85 -10.93
CA PRO A 11 23.89 25.41 -11.02
C PRO A 11 25.25 24.96 -10.48
N GLN A 12 26.29 25.78 -10.68
CA GLN A 12 27.64 25.55 -10.20
C GLN A 12 27.75 25.67 -8.67
N GLN A 13 27.13 26.69 -8.07
CA GLN A 13 27.07 26.83 -6.61
C GLN A 13 26.29 25.69 -5.97
N ARG A 14 25.17 25.30 -6.58
CA ARG A 14 24.39 24.14 -6.15
C ARG A 14 25.21 22.86 -6.21
N PHE A 15 25.97 22.64 -7.28
CA PHE A 15 26.83 21.47 -7.40
C PHE A 15 27.90 21.42 -6.30
N GLN A 16 28.57 22.54 -6.03
CA GLN A 16 29.57 22.63 -4.96
C GLN A 16 28.96 22.39 -3.57
N ARG A 17 27.78 22.96 -3.29
CA ARG A 17 27.06 22.72 -2.03
C ARG A 17 26.68 21.26 -1.88
N LEU A 18 26.06 20.65 -2.91
CA LEU A 18 25.71 19.23 -2.85
C LEU A 18 26.95 18.33 -2.72
N GLN A 19 28.05 18.67 -3.37
CA GLN A 19 29.29 17.91 -3.24
C GLN A 19 29.80 17.93 -1.79
N HIS A 20 29.76 19.10 -1.14
CA HIS A 20 30.09 19.22 0.27
C HIS A 20 29.13 18.43 1.14
N GLU A 21 27.82 18.62 0.99
CA GLU A 21 26.79 17.90 1.76
C GLU A 21 26.92 16.38 1.65
N VAL A 22 27.24 15.86 0.46
CA VAL A 22 27.48 14.42 0.25
C VAL A 22 28.76 13.96 0.97
N GLN A 23 29.83 14.76 0.97
CA GLN A 23 31.04 14.44 1.72
C GLN A 23 30.82 14.47 3.23
N GLU A 24 30.03 15.42 3.72
CA GLU A 24 29.66 15.47 5.14
C GLU A 24 28.82 14.26 5.54
N LEU A 25 27.82 13.92 4.72
CA LEU A 25 26.99 12.74 4.96
C LEU A 25 27.81 11.45 4.96
N LEU A 26 28.80 11.30 4.07
CA LEU A 26 29.69 10.15 4.07
C LEU A 26 30.50 10.06 5.37
N ARG A 27 31.06 11.19 5.83
CA ARG A 27 31.82 11.27 7.09
C ARG A 27 30.94 10.97 8.30
N ASP A 28 29.71 11.47 8.32
CA ASP A 28 28.75 11.22 9.39
C ASP A 28 28.37 9.73 9.43
N VAL A 29 28.19 9.09 8.27
CA VAL A 29 27.95 7.64 8.19
C VAL A 29 29.16 6.85 8.67
N GLU A 30 30.38 7.24 8.31
CA GLU A 30 31.61 6.62 8.82
C GLU A 30 31.74 6.78 10.35
N GLN A 31 31.38 7.94 10.89
CA GLN A 31 31.38 8.22 12.32
C GLN A 31 30.30 7.44 13.07
N ILE A 32 29.11 7.30 12.49
CA ILE A 32 28.06 6.44 13.03
C ILE A 32 28.53 4.98 12.99
N GLN A 33 29.17 4.56 11.91
CA GLN A 33 29.68 3.19 11.80
C GLN A 33 30.81 2.93 12.82
N SER A 34 31.71 3.88 13.05
CA SER A 34 32.79 3.74 14.05
C SER A 34 32.24 3.76 15.47
N SER A 35 31.30 4.67 15.79
CA SER A 35 30.67 4.73 17.12
C SER A 35 29.81 3.49 17.42
N VAL A 36 29.16 2.90 16.42
CA VAL A 36 28.45 1.62 16.54
C VAL A 36 29.43 0.46 16.79
N LYS A 37 30.58 0.44 16.10
CA LYS A 37 31.65 -0.55 16.34
C LYS A 37 32.26 -0.41 17.74
N GLU A 38 32.41 0.82 18.26
CA GLU A 38 32.97 1.09 19.58
C GLU A 38 31.98 0.84 20.73
N SER A 39 30.67 0.96 20.48
CA SER A 39 29.65 0.87 21.54
C SER A 39 29.23 -0.55 21.91
N GLY A 40 29.73 -1.61 21.24
CA GLY A 40 29.51 -3.01 21.66
C GLY A 40 28.03 -3.45 21.80
N ALA A 41 27.08 -2.66 21.31
CA ALA A 41 25.64 -2.95 21.30
C ALA A 41 25.25 -3.65 19.99
N GLU A 42 26.10 -4.57 19.53
CA GLU A 42 26.10 -5.13 18.18
C GLU A 42 24.92 -6.05 17.84
N GLU A 43 24.04 -6.42 18.77
CA GLU A 43 23.12 -7.51 18.46
C GLU A 43 21.79 -7.10 17.79
N GLU A 44 21.32 -5.85 17.92
CA GLU A 44 19.99 -5.48 17.38
C GLU A 44 19.93 -4.28 16.42
N LEU A 45 20.92 -3.38 16.43
CA LEU A 45 20.85 -2.15 15.64
C LEU A 45 21.83 -2.18 14.46
N THR A 46 21.68 -3.18 13.59
CA THR A 46 22.33 -3.12 12.29
C THR A 46 21.76 -1.93 11.50
N PRO A 47 22.59 -1.14 10.78
CA PRO A 47 22.11 -0.04 9.93
C PRO A 47 21.02 -0.46 8.95
N MET A 48 21.04 -1.72 8.51
CA MET A 48 20.01 -2.31 7.67
C MET A 48 18.68 -2.55 8.41
N ALA A 49 18.70 -2.90 9.70
CA ALA A 49 17.51 -3.01 10.53
C ALA A 49 16.87 -1.63 10.75
N LEU A 50 17.68 -0.61 10.99
CA LEU A 50 17.21 0.78 11.10
C LEU A 50 16.60 1.27 9.79
N ALA A 51 17.25 1.02 8.64
CA ALA A 51 16.70 1.35 7.33
C ALA A 51 15.34 0.68 7.07
N ARG A 52 15.19 -0.60 7.46
CA ARG A 52 13.90 -1.30 7.39
C ARG A 52 12.83 -0.68 8.27
N GLN A 53 13.17 -0.29 9.50
CA GLN A 53 12.24 0.40 10.40
C GLN A 53 11.79 1.74 9.83
N VAL A 54 12.70 2.50 9.25
CA VAL A 54 12.39 3.78 8.58
C VAL A 54 11.46 3.57 7.37
N GLU A 55 11.69 2.52 6.56
CA GLU A 55 10.81 2.20 5.42
C GLU A 55 9.40 1.80 5.89
N VAL A 56 9.30 1.02 6.97
CA VAL A 56 8.01 0.67 7.58
C VAL A 56 7.28 1.91 8.09
N LEU A 57 7.98 2.81 8.79
CA LEU A 57 7.40 4.05 9.31
C LEU A 57 6.90 4.96 8.18
N LYS A 58 7.68 5.06 7.10
CA LYS A 58 7.30 5.79 5.89
C LYS A 58 6.03 5.19 5.28
N GLN A 59 5.94 3.87 5.18
CA GLN A 59 4.74 3.21 4.66
C GLN A 59 3.51 3.49 5.52
N GLN A 60 3.65 3.49 6.85
CA GLN A 60 2.56 3.83 7.80
C GLN A 60 2.13 5.30 7.68
N LEU A 61 3.07 6.21 7.48
CA LEU A 61 2.76 7.62 7.26
C LEU A 61 1.98 7.82 5.97
N LEU A 62 2.41 7.16 4.89
CA LEU A 62 1.71 7.19 3.60
C LEU A 62 0.30 6.63 3.72
N SER A 63 0.11 5.49 4.39
CA SER A 63 -1.22 4.93 4.59
C SER A 63 -2.13 5.83 5.42
N SER A 64 -1.61 6.43 6.50
CA SER A 64 -2.38 7.37 7.32
C SER A 64 -2.76 8.64 6.56
N HIS A 65 -1.86 9.15 5.72
CA HIS A 65 -2.18 10.27 4.84
C HIS A 65 -3.24 9.89 3.80
N LEU A 66 -3.12 8.70 3.22
CA LEU A 66 -4.06 8.17 2.24
C LEU A 66 -5.46 7.97 2.86
N GLU A 67 -5.55 7.49 4.11
CA GLU A 67 -6.80 7.41 4.89
C GLU A 67 -7.42 8.80 5.15
N LYS A 68 -6.60 9.82 5.46
CA LYS A 68 -7.09 11.21 5.60
C LYS A 68 -7.61 11.79 4.29
N VAL A 69 -6.97 11.45 3.17
CA VAL A 69 -7.35 11.95 1.83
C VAL A 69 -8.61 11.24 1.31
N LEU A 70 -8.69 9.92 1.47
CA LEU A 70 -9.82 9.13 1.00
C LEU A 70 -11.01 9.14 1.97
N GLY A 71 -10.77 9.43 3.25
CA GLY A 71 -11.76 9.41 4.32
C GLY A 71 -12.03 7.99 4.86
N PRO A 72 -12.61 7.89 6.08
CA PRO A 72 -12.76 6.61 6.82
C PRO A 72 -13.73 5.60 6.20
N GLY A 73 -14.33 5.89 5.05
CA GLY A 73 -15.28 5.02 4.34
C GLY A 73 -14.82 4.56 2.96
N ALA A 74 -13.60 4.90 2.54
CA ALA A 74 -13.11 4.54 1.21
C ALA A 74 -12.58 3.10 1.19
N ALA A 75 -13.46 2.15 0.86
CA ALA A 75 -13.05 0.81 0.49
C ALA A 75 -12.38 0.85 -0.89
N VAL A 76 -11.05 0.76 -0.93
CA VAL A 76 -10.29 0.64 -2.18
C VAL A 76 -10.22 -0.84 -2.55
N ASP A 77 -11.10 -1.29 -3.43
CA ASP A 77 -10.99 -2.60 -4.04
C ASP A 77 -10.07 -2.52 -5.27
N PHE A 78 -8.84 -2.99 -5.13
CA PHE A 78 -7.88 -3.03 -6.22
C PHE A 78 -8.24 -4.07 -7.30
N ALA A 79 -9.11 -5.03 -7.01
CA ALA A 79 -9.56 -6.03 -7.97
C ALA A 79 -10.74 -5.53 -8.83
N ASP A 80 -11.55 -4.59 -8.31
CA ASP A 80 -12.68 -3.99 -9.03
C ASP A 80 -12.80 -2.47 -8.75
N PRO A 81 -11.91 -1.64 -9.34
CA PRO A 81 -11.87 -0.20 -9.06
C PRO A 81 -13.12 0.57 -9.50
N GLU A 82 -13.91 0.06 -10.46
CA GLU A 82 -15.16 0.68 -10.93
C GLU A 82 -16.44 0.00 -10.38
N GLY A 83 -16.30 -1.05 -9.57
CA GLY A 83 -17.43 -1.87 -9.11
C GLY A 83 -18.18 -2.56 -10.26
N ALA A 84 -17.51 -2.83 -11.39
CA ALA A 84 -18.11 -3.38 -12.59
C ALA A 84 -18.52 -4.85 -12.41
N LEU A 85 -17.77 -5.63 -11.63
CA LEU A 85 -18.09 -7.03 -11.33
C LEU A 85 -19.34 -7.11 -10.47
N ALA A 86 -19.45 -6.27 -9.45
CA ALA A 86 -20.65 -6.20 -8.61
C ALA A 86 -21.90 -5.85 -9.44
N LYS A 87 -21.80 -4.86 -10.34
CA LYS A 87 -22.90 -4.46 -11.24
C LYS A 87 -23.30 -5.58 -12.19
N ARG A 88 -22.33 -6.28 -12.79
CA ARG A 88 -22.59 -7.41 -13.69
C ARG A 88 -23.25 -8.58 -12.96
N LEU A 89 -22.77 -8.91 -11.76
CA LEU A 89 -23.36 -9.98 -10.95
C LEU A 89 -24.82 -9.66 -10.59
N LEU A 90 -25.11 -8.43 -10.17
CA LEU A 90 -26.49 -7.98 -9.90
C LEU A 90 -27.38 -8.08 -11.14
N GLN A 91 -26.88 -7.67 -12.32
CA GLN A 91 -27.62 -7.80 -13.58
C GLN A 91 -27.89 -9.26 -13.95
N GLN A 92 -26.89 -10.13 -13.81
CA GLN A 92 -27.04 -11.56 -14.09
C GLN A 92 -28.06 -12.22 -13.15
N LEU A 93 -28.07 -11.83 -11.87
CA LEU A 93 -29.07 -12.30 -10.90
C LEU A 93 -30.48 -11.83 -11.24
N GLU A 94 -30.67 -10.57 -11.68
CA GLU A 94 -31.98 -10.07 -12.11
C GLU A 94 -32.49 -10.78 -13.37
N VAL A 95 -31.61 -11.05 -14.34
CA VAL A 95 -31.96 -11.84 -15.54
C VAL A 95 -32.37 -13.27 -15.16
N ALA A 96 -31.62 -13.91 -14.27
CA ALA A 96 -31.94 -15.24 -13.76
C ALA A 96 -33.24 -15.25 -12.92
N LYS A 97 -33.56 -14.15 -12.22
CA LYS A 97 -34.79 -13.99 -11.43
C LYS A 97 -36.02 -13.85 -12.33
N CYS A 98 -35.95 -13.04 -13.39
CA CYS A 98 -37.03 -12.91 -14.38
C CYS A 98 -37.30 -14.23 -15.14
N SER A 99 -36.29 -15.08 -15.28
CA SER A 99 -36.42 -16.36 -15.97
C SER A 99 -37.09 -17.47 -15.14
N LYS A 100 -37.29 -17.27 -13.83
CA LYS A 100 -37.75 -18.30 -12.86
C LYS A 100 -39.17 -18.09 -12.31
N VAL A 101 -40.09 -17.48 -13.05
CA VAL A 101 -41.51 -17.47 -12.68
C VAL A 101 -42.16 -18.83 -13.02
N THR A 102 -41.82 -19.88 -12.27
CA THR A 102 -42.71 -21.03 -12.00
C THR A 102 -42.36 -21.59 -10.61
N PRO A 103 -43.33 -21.73 -9.68
CA PRO A 103 -43.03 -22.12 -8.30
C PRO A 103 -42.94 -23.65 -8.19
N GLY A 104 -41.83 -24.16 -7.63
CA GLY A 104 -41.58 -25.61 -7.54
C GLY A 104 -40.67 -26.03 -6.38
N LYS A 105 -41.25 -26.03 -5.17
CA LYS A 105 -41.00 -26.83 -3.94
C LYS A 105 -39.78 -27.79 -3.85
N GLY A 106 -38.94 -27.57 -2.83
CA GLY A 106 -38.38 -28.60 -1.91
C GLY A 106 -37.00 -29.21 -2.24
N PRO A 107 -36.21 -29.65 -1.22
CA PRO A 107 -34.75 -29.81 -1.35
C PRO A 107 -34.30 -31.25 -1.67
N ALA A 108 -33.26 -31.39 -2.50
CA ALA A 108 -32.46 -32.62 -2.59
C ALA A 108 -31.03 -32.30 -3.05
N ARG A 109 -30.07 -32.94 -2.39
CA ARG A 109 -28.62 -32.85 -2.62
C ARG A 109 -28.21 -33.68 -3.85
N ALA A 110 -27.23 -33.14 -4.59
CA ALA A 110 -26.27 -33.77 -5.51
C ALA A 110 -26.50 -33.67 -7.04
N ALA A 111 -25.36 -33.39 -7.71
CA ALA A 111 -25.04 -33.36 -9.15
C ALA A 111 -25.36 -32.07 -9.94
N PRO A 112 -24.44 -31.62 -10.83
CA PRO A 112 -24.46 -30.27 -11.38
C PRO A 112 -25.56 -30.16 -12.45
N PRO A 113 -26.51 -29.23 -12.32
CA PRO A 113 -27.40 -28.90 -13.43
C PRO A 113 -26.59 -28.19 -14.51
N ALA A 114 -26.53 -28.79 -15.70
CA ALA A 114 -26.06 -28.17 -16.94
C ALA A 114 -27.09 -27.16 -17.49
N GLY A 115 -27.53 -26.24 -16.64
CA GLY A 115 -28.48 -25.18 -16.92
C GLY A 115 -28.33 -24.06 -15.89
N ASP A 116 -28.81 -22.86 -16.22
CA ASP A 116 -28.61 -21.61 -15.47
C ASP A 116 -29.11 -21.70 -13.99
N ALA A 117 -28.25 -22.24 -13.14
CA ALA A 117 -28.50 -22.49 -11.73
C ALA A 117 -27.69 -21.50 -10.91
N VAL A 118 -28.38 -20.85 -9.97
CA VAL A 118 -27.77 -19.88 -9.06
C VAL A 118 -27.55 -20.58 -7.73
N THR A 119 -26.28 -20.73 -7.34
CA THR A 119 -25.86 -21.37 -6.10
C THR A 119 -25.12 -20.35 -5.26
N PHE A 120 -25.56 -20.16 -4.01
CA PHE A 120 -24.89 -19.30 -3.03
C PHE A 120 -24.25 -20.19 -1.97
N GLU A 121 -22.92 -20.14 -1.87
CA GLU A 121 -22.18 -20.87 -0.84
C GLU A 121 -21.54 -19.86 0.11
N LEU A 122 -21.91 -19.94 1.39
CA LEU A 122 -21.37 -19.07 2.44
C LEU A 122 -20.42 -19.90 3.31
N TYR A 123 -19.14 -19.53 3.28
CA TYR A 123 -18.11 -20.12 4.13
C TYR A 123 -17.62 -19.05 5.12
N TRP A 124 -17.42 -19.44 6.37
CA TRP A 124 -16.81 -18.59 7.40
C TRP A 124 -15.57 -19.30 7.97
N ARG A 125 -14.61 -18.52 8.50
CA ARG A 125 -13.41 -19.03 9.17
C ARG A 125 -13.39 -18.63 10.63
#